data_AF-A0ABC9GXH2-F1
#
_entry.id   AF-A0ABC9GXH2-F1
#
_cell.length_a   1.000
_cell.length_b   1.000
_cell.length_c   1.000
_cell.angle_alpha   90.00
_cell.angle_beta   90.00
_cell.angle_gamma   90.00
#
_symmetry.space_group_name_H-M   'P 1'
#
loop_
_entity.id
_entity.type
_entity.pdbx_description
1 polymer ?
#
loop_
_entity_poly.entity_id
_entity_poly.type
_entity_poly.pdbx_seq_one_letter_code
_entity_poly.pdbx_strand_id
1 'polypeptide(L)'
;MLTLGNYEVHQPSPPPAQFSSSTVSSEISGDLLFRPLGDRKGMGRRSKVRKLGEGPETYPQPFVSDPKLEDPNQGRGRSVYLAVCRRDWSASQPYCPLYKVDVVSSGESSPRGGKTRVAKLRTDVGGKTFVPLQSRWIVGVGGDPGGTIIYDTNKRRVIRGPQLVAAKQRPAVAAVGYRVYALSSSPNYIADPDFVPWFEILDLKDAVITEKVDGSLSLDGCSWKRLPSPLCFPGKLTPMGYINPPLISVRSYVVVGHYILVSLNPPTSGTYAFDTEEHEWHKVNKEHLPFVGSATPHGHSGCIFLGLSRENGPVSAYCIRVSASSSPSSSVSTEAELSHKGGALKLSFNVLSVKSKGHEEVDAMSGHYLTSLDLEHFSTLTFELDNRKHNKIYDDTVRKLVPGKLFAKLITYQIENPEILEEVLNEEMPEVAISSQLDQHFKISSDFGFSNPPITFSLSIYK
;
A
#
# COMPACT_ATOMS: atom_id res chain seq x y z
N MET A 1 52.40 -38.10 -21.40
CA MET A 1 51.72 -39.35 -21.79
C MET A 1 51.24 -40.03 -20.51
N LEU A 2 50.08 -39.61 -19.99
CA LEU A 2 49.34 -40.28 -18.91
C LEU A 2 47.85 -39.95 -19.11
N THR A 3 47.03 -40.98 -18.93
CA THR A 3 45.71 -41.22 -19.52
C THR A 3 44.54 -40.54 -18.80
N LEU A 4 43.55 -40.15 -19.61
CA LEU A 4 42.24 -39.61 -19.23
C LEU A 4 41.38 -40.66 -18.50
N GLY A 5 40.78 -40.25 -17.37
CA GLY A 5 39.74 -41.00 -16.67
C GLY A 5 38.35 -40.43 -16.99
N ASN A 6 37.46 -41.31 -17.45
CA ASN A 6 36.07 -41.05 -17.79
C ASN A 6 35.23 -40.73 -16.54
N TYR A 7 34.41 -39.68 -16.60
CA TYR A 7 33.27 -39.48 -15.70
C TYR A 7 31.98 -39.62 -16.52
N GLU A 8 31.22 -40.68 -16.24
CA GLU A 8 29.86 -40.88 -16.75
C GLU A 8 28.88 -39.92 -16.05
N VAL A 9 28.09 -39.22 -16.85
CA VAL A 9 27.00 -38.34 -16.41
C VAL A 9 25.72 -39.16 -16.37
N HIS A 10 25.19 -39.41 -15.17
CA HIS A 10 23.83 -39.93 -15.00
C HIS A 10 22.79 -38.83 -15.28
N GLN A 11 22.05 -38.96 -16.38
CA GLN A 11 20.85 -38.17 -16.66
C GLN A 11 19.64 -38.76 -15.89
N PRO A 12 18.82 -37.92 -15.21
CA PRO A 12 17.54 -38.36 -14.67
C PRO A 12 16.47 -38.43 -15.77
N SER A 13 15.69 -39.52 -15.73
CA SER A 13 14.63 -39.86 -16.67
C SER A 13 13.44 -38.88 -16.61
N PRO A 14 12.74 -38.60 -17.73
CA PRO A 14 11.57 -37.72 -17.74
C PRO A 14 10.32 -38.43 -17.19
N PRO A 15 9.35 -37.69 -16.58
CA PRO A 15 8.09 -38.25 -16.12
C PRO A 15 7.15 -38.59 -17.28
N PRO A 16 6.20 -39.54 -17.08
CA PRO A 16 5.33 -40.03 -18.14
C PRO A 16 4.25 -39.02 -18.54
N ALA A 17 4.06 -38.85 -19.84
CA ALA A 17 2.97 -38.09 -20.43
C ALA A 17 1.62 -38.76 -20.17
N GLN A 18 0.69 -38.05 -19.54
CA GLN A 18 -0.72 -38.45 -19.51
C GLN A 18 -1.46 -37.79 -20.66
N PHE A 19 -1.79 -38.62 -21.64
CA PHE A 19 -2.83 -38.37 -22.63
C PHE A 19 -4.19 -38.28 -21.94
N SER A 20 -4.94 -37.22 -22.20
CA SER A 20 -6.41 -37.27 -22.17
C SER A 20 -6.94 -36.64 -23.44
N SER A 21 -7.45 -37.50 -24.32
CA SER A 21 -8.25 -37.17 -25.48
C SER A 21 -9.70 -36.99 -25.04
N SER A 22 -10.35 -35.90 -25.48
CA SER A 22 -11.77 -35.95 -25.82
C SER A 22 -12.07 -34.94 -26.93
N THR A 23 -12.23 -35.55 -28.09
CA THR A 23 -12.98 -35.23 -29.31
C THR A 23 -13.81 -33.95 -29.38
N VAL A 24 -13.60 -33.28 -30.51
CA VAL A 24 -14.37 -32.20 -31.15
C VAL A 24 -15.84 -32.58 -31.39
N SER A 25 -16.75 -31.61 -31.24
CA SER A 25 -18.00 -31.57 -32.01
C SER A 25 -18.34 -30.11 -32.33
N SER A 26 -18.46 -29.83 -33.62
CA SER A 26 -18.78 -28.55 -34.26
C SER A 26 -20.24 -28.55 -34.72
N GLU A 27 -20.94 -27.42 -34.60
CA GLU A 27 -22.13 -26.99 -35.39
C GLU A 27 -22.44 -25.55 -34.88
N ILE A 28 -22.22 -24.44 -35.60
CA ILE A 28 -22.82 -23.83 -36.82
C ILE A 28 -24.34 -23.58 -36.75
N SER A 29 -24.71 -22.33 -36.45
CA SER A 29 -25.79 -21.48 -37.02
C SER A 29 -25.96 -20.27 -36.09
N GLY A 30 -26.17 -19.02 -36.49
CA GLY A 30 -26.61 -18.42 -37.75
C GLY A 30 -27.47 -17.20 -37.38
N ASP A 31 -27.29 -16.10 -38.13
CA ASP A 31 -28.16 -14.91 -38.26
C ASP A 31 -28.13 -13.83 -37.15
N LEU A 32 -27.56 -12.64 -37.41
CA LEU A 32 -28.05 -11.50 -38.22
C LEU A 32 -29.35 -10.89 -37.70
N LEU A 33 -29.28 -9.64 -37.22
CA LEU A 33 -30.27 -8.60 -37.49
C LEU A 33 -29.69 -7.20 -37.24
N PHE A 34 -29.29 -6.55 -38.33
CA PHE A 34 -29.31 -5.10 -38.48
C PHE A 34 -30.77 -4.64 -38.61
N ARG A 35 -31.15 -3.49 -38.04
CA ARG A 35 -31.75 -2.36 -38.79
C ARG A 35 -32.01 -1.10 -37.90
N PRO A 36 -32.11 0.09 -38.54
CA PRO A 36 -31.98 1.43 -37.96
C PRO A 36 -33.31 2.17 -37.81
N LEU A 37 -33.28 3.43 -37.32
CA LEU A 37 -34.11 4.61 -37.66
C LEU A 37 -33.74 5.71 -36.62
N GLY A 38 -33.66 7.02 -36.86
CA GLY A 38 -34.05 7.90 -37.95
C GLY A 38 -34.18 9.32 -37.34
N ASP A 39 -33.70 10.33 -38.08
CA ASP A 39 -33.71 11.77 -37.76
C ASP A 39 -35.09 12.35 -37.39
N ARG A 40 -35.09 13.40 -36.55
CA ARG A 40 -35.96 14.58 -36.72
C ARG A 40 -35.47 15.85 -36.00
N LYS A 41 -35.05 16.82 -36.82
CA LYS A 41 -35.15 18.30 -36.76
C LYS A 41 -35.67 18.97 -35.47
N GLY A 42 -34.83 19.85 -34.92
CA GLY A 42 -34.94 21.31 -35.18
C GLY A 42 -35.70 22.17 -34.16
N MET A 43 -35.01 23.14 -33.56
CA MET A 43 -35.43 24.56 -33.48
C MET A 43 -34.36 25.37 -32.72
N GLY A 44 -33.80 26.39 -33.38
CA GLY A 44 -32.86 27.32 -32.77
C GLY A 44 -33.55 28.40 -31.94
N ARG A 45 -32.76 29.08 -31.10
CA ARG A 45 -32.96 30.51 -30.78
C ARG A 45 -31.70 31.13 -30.16
N ARG A 46 -31.16 32.08 -30.93
CA ARG A 46 -30.55 33.37 -30.57
C ARG A 46 -29.59 33.47 -29.37
N SER A 47 -28.39 33.89 -29.75
CA SER A 47 -27.37 34.58 -28.97
C SER A 47 -27.90 35.68 -28.04
N LYS A 48 -27.26 35.79 -26.87
CA LYS A 48 -26.97 37.08 -26.24
C LYS A 48 -25.67 37.00 -25.46
N VAL A 49 -24.64 37.58 -26.05
CA VAL A 49 -23.42 38.03 -25.39
C VAL A 49 -23.81 39.06 -24.33
N ARG A 50 -23.34 38.89 -23.09
CA ARG A 50 -23.18 39.99 -22.13
C ARG A 50 -21.73 40.00 -21.64
N LYS A 51 -21.14 41.18 -21.77
CA LYS A 51 -19.78 41.57 -21.41
C LYS A 51 -19.58 41.53 -19.89
N LEU A 52 -18.29 41.36 -19.56
CA LEU A 52 -17.56 41.61 -18.31
C LEU A 52 -18.28 42.43 -17.24
N GLY A 53 -18.30 41.87 -16.02
CA GLY A 53 -18.23 42.60 -14.77
C GLY A 53 -17.04 42.08 -13.97
N GLU A 54 -16.21 42.99 -13.48
CA GLU A 54 -15.01 42.74 -12.67
C GLU A 54 -15.33 42.31 -11.23
N GLY A 55 -14.46 41.46 -10.67
CA GLY A 55 -14.22 41.26 -9.23
C GLY A 55 -14.62 39.88 -8.68
N PRO A 56 -14.05 39.42 -7.54
CA PRO A 56 -12.71 39.61 -6.98
C PRO A 56 -11.87 38.30 -7.03
N GLU A 57 -10.56 38.42 -6.82
CA GLU A 57 -9.61 37.31 -6.69
C GLU A 57 -10.11 36.27 -5.66
N THR A 58 -10.37 35.06 -6.13
CA THR A 58 -10.77 33.93 -5.28
C THR A 58 -9.59 32.95 -5.24
N TYR A 59 -8.89 32.94 -4.12
CA TYR A 59 -7.94 31.88 -3.77
C TYR A 59 -8.67 30.53 -3.80
N PRO A 60 -8.07 29.44 -4.33
CA PRO A 60 -8.67 28.11 -4.19
C PRO A 60 -8.69 27.73 -2.71
N GLN A 61 -9.89 27.66 -2.14
CA GLN A 61 -10.08 27.09 -0.81
C GLN A 61 -9.78 25.59 -0.82
N PRO A 62 -9.19 25.04 0.25
CA PRO A 62 -9.07 23.61 0.44
C PRO A 62 -10.45 22.97 0.50
N PHE A 63 -10.53 21.76 -0.06
CA PHE A 63 -11.74 21.00 -0.33
C PHE A 63 -12.79 21.05 0.80
N VAL A 64 -14.02 21.32 0.33
CA VAL A 64 -15.29 21.19 1.05
C VAL A 64 -15.33 19.86 1.78
N SER A 65 -15.49 19.94 3.11
CA SER A 65 -15.86 18.84 3.96
C SER A 65 -17.20 18.27 3.47
N ASP A 66 -17.22 17.02 3.02
CA ASP A 66 -18.46 16.31 2.70
C ASP A 66 -19.35 16.21 3.97
N PRO A 67 -20.68 16.14 3.80
CA PRO A 67 -21.64 16.59 4.79
C PRO A 67 -21.66 15.68 6.02
N LYS A 68 -21.46 16.31 7.18
CA LYS A 68 -21.92 15.92 8.52
C LYS A 68 -22.21 14.42 8.66
N LEU A 69 -21.15 13.63 8.85
CA LEU A 69 -21.26 12.34 9.49
C LEU A 69 -21.79 12.63 10.90
N GLU A 70 -23.04 12.28 11.20
CA GLU A 70 -23.52 12.24 12.57
C GLU A 70 -22.51 11.43 13.39
N ASP A 71 -22.21 11.91 14.61
CA ASP A 71 -21.28 11.27 15.53
C ASP A 71 -22.05 10.28 16.41
N PRO A 72 -22.02 8.97 16.10
CA PRO A 72 -22.21 7.95 17.12
C PRO A 72 -20.84 7.32 17.36
N ASN A 73 -20.00 7.94 18.19
CA ASN A 73 -19.38 7.31 19.35
C ASN A 73 -18.22 8.19 19.87
N GLN A 74 -18.52 9.15 20.73
CA GLN A 74 -17.61 9.51 21.81
C GLN A 74 -17.44 8.26 22.70
N GLY A 75 -16.29 7.59 22.61
CA GLY A 75 -15.93 6.50 23.55
C GLY A 75 -15.42 5.18 22.96
N ARG A 76 -15.07 5.07 21.66
CA ARG A 76 -14.29 3.91 21.20
C ARG A 76 -12.79 4.18 21.32
N GLY A 77 -12.12 3.40 22.18
CA GLY A 77 -10.67 3.44 22.35
C GLY A 77 -9.90 3.23 21.04
N ARG A 78 -8.72 3.86 20.96
CA ARG A 78 -7.79 3.76 19.83
C ARG A 78 -7.34 2.31 19.68
N SER A 79 -7.17 1.82 18.46
CA SER A 79 -6.82 0.41 18.25
C SER A 79 -5.88 0.22 17.07
N VAL A 80 -4.87 -0.61 17.29
CA VAL A 80 -3.92 -1.05 16.26
C VAL A 80 -4.28 -2.48 15.87
N TYR A 81 -4.21 -2.81 14.59
CA TYR A 81 -4.40 -4.20 14.14
C TYR A 81 -3.13 -4.77 13.53
N LEU A 82 -2.94 -6.06 13.69
CA LEU A 82 -1.70 -6.75 13.32
C LEU A 82 -2.07 -7.98 12.51
N ALA A 83 -1.71 -8.00 11.24
CA ALA A 83 -1.84 -9.19 10.41
C ALA A 83 -0.52 -9.99 10.51
N VAL A 84 -0.60 -11.22 11.02
CA VAL A 84 0.59 -12.04 11.25
C VAL A 84 0.71 -13.10 10.18
N CYS A 85 1.80 -13.04 9.42
CA CYS A 85 2.02 -13.90 8.29
C CYS A 85 2.74 -15.19 8.75
N ARG A 86 2.00 -16.30 8.70
CA ARG A 86 2.47 -17.64 9.11
C ARG A 86 3.00 -18.40 7.90
N ARG A 87 3.85 -19.41 8.13
CA ARG A 87 4.24 -20.38 7.10
C ARG A 87 3.31 -21.59 7.09
N ASP A 88 2.00 -21.38 7.16
CA ASP A 88 1.01 -22.46 7.03
C ASP A 88 0.71 -22.78 5.56
N TRP A 89 1.72 -22.66 4.67
CA TRP A 89 1.57 -22.81 3.22
C TRP A 89 1.22 -24.23 2.76
N SER A 90 1.59 -25.24 3.53
CA SER A 90 1.18 -26.63 3.30
C SER A 90 -0.14 -27.00 3.98
N ALA A 91 -0.73 -26.10 4.77
CA ALA A 91 -2.01 -26.38 5.42
C ALA A 91 -3.15 -26.34 4.38
N SER A 92 -4.13 -27.21 4.55
CA SER A 92 -5.31 -27.28 3.68
C SER A 92 -6.13 -25.99 3.64
N GLN A 93 -5.96 -25.10 4.64
CA GLN A 93 -6.64 -23.81 4.74
C GLN A 93 -5.71 -22.75 5.36
N PRO A 94 -4.81 -22.14 4.57
CA PRO A 94 -3.93 -21.10 5.08
C PRO A 94 -4.72 -19.86 5.48
N TYR A 95 -4.26 -19.20 6.55
CA TYR A 95 -4.87 -17.96 7.01
C TYR A 95 -3.89 -17.04 7.72
N CYS A 96 -4.11 -15.74 7.56
CA CYS A 96 -3.41 -14.72 8.32
C CYS A 96 -4.27 -14.33 9.55
N PRO A 97 -3.85 -14.66 10.80
CA PRO A 97 -4.56 -14.17 11.97
C PRO A 97 -4.41 -12.65 12.10
N LEU A 98 -5.54 -11.99 12.26
CA LEU A 98 -5.62 -10.57 12.57
C LEU A 98 -5.79 -10.40 14.08
N TYR A 99 -4.86 -9.68 14.70
CA TYR A 99 -4.95 -9.28 16.09
C TYR A 99 -5.36 -7.81 16.19
N LYS A 100 -6.06 -7.46 17.26
CA LYS A 100 -6.39 -6.11 17.68
C LYS A 100 -5.67 -5.85 19.00
N VAL A 101 -5.03 -4.70 19.12
CA VAL A 101 -4.43 -4.21 20.36
C VAL A 101 -5.11 -2.90 20.68
N ASP A 102 -5.81 -2.87 21.82
CA ASP A 102 -6.44 -1.66 22.32
C ASP A 102 -5.36 -0.75 22.94
N VAL A 103 -5.35 0.50 22.49
CA VAL A 103 -4.50 1.57 23.01
C VAL A 103 -5.36 2.39 23.95
N VAL A 104 -5.08 2.27 25.25
CA VAL A 104 -5.84 2.94 26.32
C VAL A 104 -5.19 4.29 26.59
N SER A 105 -5.98 5.36 26.66
CA SER A 105 -5.51 6.68 27.09
C SER A 105 -5.14 6.65 28.58
N SER A 106 -4.06 7.32 28.96
CA SER A 106 -3.60 7.36 30.34
C SER A 106 -4.70 7.91 31.26
N GLY A 107 -5.18 7.08 32.20
CA GLY A 107 -6.25 7.44 33.13
C GLY A 107 -7.24 6.31 33.43
N GLU A 108 -7.39 5.34 32.54
CA GLU A 108 -8.26 4.18 32.77
C GLU A 108 -7.47 3.00 33.34
N SER A 109 -7.82 2.58 34.56
CA SER A 109 -7.32 1.36 35.18
C SER A 109 -7.89 0.12 34.46
N SER A 110 -7.32 -0.24 33.31
CA SER A 110 -7.70 -1.41 32.54
C SER A 110 -6.69 -2.56 32.72
N PRO A 111 -7.14 -3.83 32.82
CA PRO A 111 -6.26 -4.95 33.11
C PRO A 111 -5.34 -5.22 31.93
N ARG A 112 -4.01 -5.14 32.16
CA ARG A 112 -2.91 -5.58 31.26
C ARG A 112 -3.32 -5.60 29.77
N GLY A 113 -3.24 -4.45 29.11
CA GLY A 113 -3.59 -4.29 27.69
C GLY A 113 -2.96 -5.38 26.81
N GLY A 114 -3.76 -6.37 26.43
CA GLY A 114 -3.34 -7.56 25.71
C GLY A 114 -3.88 -7.59 24.28
N LYS A 115 -3.19 -8.31 23.39
CA LYS A 115 -3.68 -8.55 22.03
C LYS A 115 -4.88 -9.50 22.03
N THR A 116 -5.91 -9.16 21.26
CA THR A 116 -7.07 -10.03 21.02
C THR A 116 -7.08 -10.47 19.56
N ARG A 117 -7.24 -11.76 19.29
CA ARG A 117 -7.41 -12.24 17.91
C ARG A 117 -8.84 -11.95 17.46
N VAL A 118 -9.00 -11.16 16.42
CA VAL A 118 -10.32 -10.70 15.96
C VAL A 118 -10.80 -11.40 14.68
N ALA A 119 -9.88 -11.91 13.87
CA ALA A 119 -10.24 -12.65 12.66
C ALA A 119 -9.18 -13.67 12.25
N LYS A 120 -9.63 -14.64 11.46
CA LYS A 120 -8.78 -15.49 10.62
C LYS A 120 -9.01 -15.08 9.17
N LEU A 121 -8.07 -14.36 8.59
CA LEU A 121 -8.14 -13.92 7.20
C LEU A 121 -7.75 -15.11 6.31
N ARG A 122 -8.74 -15.94 5.96
CA ARG A 122 -8.55 -17.08 5.05
C ARG A 122 -8.01 -16.58 3.74
N THR A 123 -6.80 -16.99 3.40
CA THR A 123 -6.14 -16.44 2.24
C THR A 123 -5.07 -17.36 1.70
N ASP A 124 -4.92 -17.33 0.37
CA ASP A 124 -3.72 -17.74 -0.33
C ASP A 124 -2.48 -17.05 0.27
N VAL A 125 -1.45 -17.87 0.51
CA VAL A 125 -0.43 -17.67 1.54
C VAL A 125 0.55 -16.56 1.18
N GLY A 126 1.07 -15.86 2.19
CA GLY A 126 2.26 -15.01 2.10
C GLY A 126 2.12 -13.76 1.21
N GLY A 127 2.99 -12.78 1.44
CA GLY A 127 3.16 -11.67 0.50
C GLY A 127 2.00 -10.68 0.37
N LYS A 128 1.10 -10.59 1.35
CA LYS A 128 0.09 -9.54 1.38
C LYS A 128 0.57 -8.27 2.07
N THR A 129 0.09 -7.15 1.55
CA THR A 129 0.18 -5.81 2.13
C THR A 129 -1.22 -5.37 2.56
N PHE A 130 -1.33 -4.73 3.73
CA PHE A 130 -2.62 -4.28 4.27
C PHE A 130 -2.68 -2.76 4.34
N VAL A 131 -3.82 -2.18 3.94
CA VAL A 131 -4.07 -0.74 3.98
C VAL A 131 -5.40 -0.44 4.68
N PRO A 132 -5.48 0.60 5.53
CA PRO A 132 -6.76 1.08 6.05
C PRO A 132 -7.55 1.80 4.95
N LEU A 133 -8.87 1.67 4.99
CA LEU A 133 -9.79 2.41 4.12
C LEU A 133 -10.98 2.92 4.94
N GLN A 134 -11.18 4.25 4.92
CA GLN A 134 -12.30 4.96 5.55
C GLN A 134 -12.62 4.54 7.00
N SER A 135 -11.59 4.22 7.78
CA SER A 135 -11.75 3.93 9.22
C SER A 135 -12.73 2.77 9.51
N ARG A 136 -12.95 1.92 8.50
CA ARG A 136 -13.92 0.81 8.54
C ARG A 136 -13.33 -0.47 8.01
N TRP A 137 -12.61 -0.38 6.89
CA TRP A 137 -12.10 -1.56 6.20
C TRP A 137 -10.59 -1.65 6.32
N ILE A 138 -10.12 -2.85 6.58
CA ILE A 138 -8.72 -3.23 6.40
C ILE A 138 -8.67 -4.06 5.14
N VAL A 139 -8.00 -3.56 4.10
CA VAL A 139 -7.91 -4.24 2.81
C VAL A 139 -6.53 -4.89 2.69
N GLY A 140 -6.49 -6.21 2.61
CA GLY A 140 -5.29 -7.00 2.34
C GLY A 140 -5.20 -7.37 0.86
N VAL A 141 -4.08 -7.04 0.24
CA VAL A 141 -3.85 -7.16 -1.20
C VAL A 141 -2.52 -7.87 -1.47
N GLY A 142 -2.46 -8.69 -2.52
CA GLY A 142 -1.24 -9.37 -2.98
C GLY A 142 -1.21 -10.87 -2.65
N GLY A 143 -0.03 -11.46 -2.65
CA GLY A 143 0.17 -12.90 -2.60
C GLY A 143 -0.01 -13.55 -3.98
N ASP A 144 -0.04 -14.88 -4.00
CA ASP A 144 -0.18 -15.71 -5.20
C ASP A 144 -1.24 -16.79 -4.91
N PRO A 145 -2.39 -16.82 -5.62
CA PRO A 145 -2.72 -16.15 -6.89
C PRO A 145 -3.14 -14.67 -6.84
N GLY A 146 -2.96 -13.95 -5.73
CA GLY A 146 -3.26 -12.51 -5.67
C GLY A 146 -4.68 -12.21 -5.20
N GLY A 147 -5.15 -12.89 -4.15
CA GLY A 147 -6.44 -12.61 -3.55
C GLY A 147 -6.53 -11.28 -2.80
N THR A 148 -7.72 -10.67 -2.80
CA THR A 148 -8.09 -9.54 -1.93
C THR A 148 -8.91 -10.04 -0.74
N ILE A 149 -8.57 -9.59 0.47
CA ILE A 149 -9.33 -9.89 1.68
C ILE A 149 -9.65 -8.59 2.41
N ILE A 150 -10.88 -8.43 2.88
CA ILE A 150 -11.32 -7.23 3.58
C ILE A 150 -11.80 -7.65 4.97
N TYR A 151 -11.35 -6.94 6.00
CA TYR A 151 -11.91 -7.05 7.34
C TYR A 151 -12.72 -5.79 7.65
N ASP A 152 -14.02 -5.96 7.88
CA ASP A 152 -14.91 -4.89 8.34
C ASP A 152 -14.79 -4.77 9.86
N THR A 153 -14.20 -3.69 10.34
CA THR A 153 -13.89 -3.48 11.77
C THR A 153 -15.12 -3.16 12.59
N ASN A 154 -16.16 -2.60 11.96
CA ASN A 154 -17.44 -2.28 12.58
C ASN A 154 -18.29 -3.53 12.75
N LYS A 155 -18.45 -4.30 11.66
CA LYS A 155 -19.25 -5.53 11.65
C LYS A 155 -18.47 -6.74 12.16
N ARG A 156 -17.14 -6.64 12.30
CA ARG A 156 -16.22 -7.72 12.68
C ARG A 156 -16.35 -8.96 11.78
N ARG A 157 -16.49 -8.72 10.48
CA ARG A 157 -16.66 -9.78 9.46
C ARG A 157 -15.52 -9.73 8.45
N VAL A 158 -15.18 -10.91 7.93
CA VAL A 158 -14.22 -11.08 6.83
C VAL A 158 -15.00 -11.18 5.53
N ILE A 159 -14.61 -10.40 4.53
CA ILE A 159 -15.22 -10.31 3.21
C ILE A 159 -14.14 -10.65 2.17
N ARG A 160 -14.46 -11.52 1.22
CA ARG A 160 -13.57 -11.83 0.10
C ARG A 160 -13.74 -10.80 -1.01
N GLY A 161 -12.65 -10.19 -1.45
CA GLY A 161 -12.65 -9.30 -2.60
C GLY A 161 -12.28 -10.02 -3.90
N PRO A 162 -12.26 -9.28 -5.03
CA PRO A 162 -11.80 -9.80 -6.31
C PRO A 162 -10.30 -10.14 -6.29
N GLN A 163 -9.85 -10.97 -7.22
CA GLN A 163 -8.42 -11.22 -7.45
C GLN A 163 -7.79 -10.08 -8.25
N LEU A 164 -6.51 -9.80 -8.00
CA LEU A 164 -5.73 -8.91 -8.86
C LEU A 164 -5.70 -9.45 -10.31
N VAL A 165 -5.51 -8.56 -11.28
CA VAL A 165 -5.31 -8.95 -12.68
C VAL A 165 -4.00 -9.73 -12.85
N ALA A 166 -2.94 -9.34 -12.12
CA ALA A 166 -1.71 -10.12 -11.98
C ALA A 166 -1.31 -10.24 -10.51
N ALA A 167 -0.87 -11.43 -10.11
CA ALA A 167 -0.41 -11.70 -8.75
C ALA A 167 0.78 -10.79 -8.39
N LYS A 168 0.87 -10.34 -7.13
CA LYS A 168 1.95 -9.44 -6.65
C LYS A 168 2.44 -9.88 -5.30
N GLN A 169 3.75 -10.03 -5.13
CA GLN A 169 4.34 -10.34 -3.84
C GLN A 169 4.72 -9.07 -3.10
N ARG A 170 4.06 -8.83 -1.96
CA ARG A 170 4.25 -7.67 -1.08
C ARG A 170 4.17 -6.35 -1.85
N PRO A 171 3.04 -6.10 -2.57
CA PRO A 171 2.90 -4.87 -3.33
C PRO A 171 3.00 -3.64 -2.43
N ALA A 172 3.43 -2.51 -2.98
CA ALA A 172 3.21 -1.21 -2.38
C ALA A 172 1.72 -0.88 -2.57
N VAL A 173 1.01 -0.66 -1.46
CA VAL A 173 -0.45 -0.48 -1.47
C VAL A 173 -0.79 0.88 -0.89
N ALA A 174 -1.61 1.63 -1.62
CA ALA A 174 -2.07 2.96 -1.23
C ALA A 174 -3.59 3.02 -1.29
N ALA A 175 -4.20 3.79 -0.39
CA ALA A 175 -5.63 4.08 -0.40
C ALA A 175 -5.84 5.58 -0.64
N VAL A 176 -6.70 5.92 -1.62
CA VAL A 176 -7.10 7.30 -1.92
C VAL A 176 -8.61 7.32 -2.09
N GLY A 177 -9.32 7.95 -1.13
CA GLY A 177 -10.79 7.92 -1.09
C GLY A 177 -11.33 6.49 -0.96
N TYR A 178 -12.11 6.05 -1.95
CA TYR A 178 -12.66 4.68 -2.04
C TYR A 178 -11.81 3.73 -2.89
N ARG A 179 -10.65 4.18 -3.36
CA ARG A 179 -9.81 3.43 -4.29
C ARG A 179 -8.60 2.86 -3.58
N VAL A 180 -8.28 1.61 -3.91
CA VAL A 180 -7.07 0.93 -3.46
C VAL A 180 -6.16 0.70 -4.67
N TYR A 181 -4.93 1.15 -4.57
CA TYR A 181 -3.92 1.03 -5.61
C TYR A 181 -2.89 -0.02 -5.19
N ALA A 182 -2.47 -0.86 -6.13
CA ALA A 182 -1.49 -1.89 -5.90
C ALA A 182 -0.38 -1.80 -6.95
N LEU A 183 0.84 -1.51 -6.48
CA LEU A 183 2.05 -1.44 -7.29
C LEU A 183 2.96 -2.62 -6.94
N SER A 184 3.47 -3.34 -7.95
CA SER A 184 4.52 -4.33 -7.75
C SER A 184 5.75 -3.68 -7.14
N SER A 185 6.14 -4.15 -5.95
CA SER A 185 7.30 -3.62 -5.24
C SER A 185 8.61 -4.03 -5.91
N SER A 186 8.62 -5.16 -6.62
CA SER A 186 9.77 -5.68 -7.38
C SER A 186 9.26 -6.29 -8.68
N PRO A 187 9.15 -5.50 -9.78
CA PRO A 187 8.56 -5.99 -11.03
C PRO A 187 9.35 -7.18 -11.61
N ASN A 188 8.62 -8.20 -12.02
CA ASN A 188 9.11 -9.37 -12.75
C ASN A 188 8.77 -9.23 -14.25
N TYR A 189 9.64 -9.75 -15.11
CA TYR A 189 9.55 -9.67 -16.57
C TYR A 189 9.39 -11.04 -17.24
N ILE A 190 9.33 -12.11 -16.47
CA ILE A 190 9.30 -13.48 -16.98
C ILE A 190 7.95 -14.13 -16.70
N ALA A 191 7.51 -14.11 -15.44
CA ALA A 191 6.28 -14.77 -15.02
C ALA A 191 5.78 -14.18 -13.70
N ASP A 192 4.53 -14.52 -13.36
CA ASP A 192 3.98 -14.23 -12.05
C ASP A 192 4.78 -14.94 -10.93
N PRO A 193 4.76 -14.36 -9.71
CA PRO A 193 4.14 -13.10 -9.34
C PRO A 193 4.98 -11.87 -9.74
N ASP A 194 4.35 -10.70 -9.65
CA ASP A 194 4.87 -9.37 -10.03
C ASP A 194 5.08 -9.17 -11.53
N PHE A 195 4.39 -9.94 -12.36
CA PHE A 195 4.36 -9.70 -13.80
C PHE A 195 3.37 -8.59 -14.18
N VAL A 196 3.38 -8.18 -15.44
CA VAL A 196 2.49 -7.12 -15.92
C VAL A 196 1.00 -7.54 -15.85
N PRO A 197 0.06 -6.64 -15.48
CA PRO A 197 0.26 -5.25 -15.05
C PRO A 197 1.00 -5.10 -13.73
N TRP A 198 1.98 -4.19 -13.69
CA TRP A 198 2.64 -3.85 -12.42
C TRP A 198 1.85 -2.88 -11.55
N PHE A 199 0.92 -2.12 -12.13
CA PHE A 199 0.10 -1.15 -11.38
C PHE A 199 -1.37 -1.35 -11.67
N GLU A 200 -2.16 -1.43 -10.60
CA GLU A 200 -3.59 -1.73 -10.66
C GLU A 200 -4.38 -0.92 -9.64
N ILE A 201 -5.68 -0.79 -9.89
CA ILE A 201 -6.65 -0.10 -9.03
C ILE A 201 -7.89 -0.95 -8.79
N LEU A 202 -8.39 -0.92 -7.55
CA LEU A 202 -9.69 -1.41 -7.14
C LEU A 202 -10.53 -0.23 -6.65
N ASP A 203 -11.60 0.09 -7.37
CA ASP A 203 -12.57 1.10 -6.93
C ASP A 203 -13.69 0.42 -6.13
N LEU A 204 -13.90 0.86 -4.89
CA LEU A 204 -14.85 0.28 -3.95
C LEU A 204 -16.10 1.15 -3.76
N LYS A 205 -16.24 2.26 -4.50
CA LYS A 205 -17.33 3.23 -4.32
C LYS A 205 -18.72 2.57 -4.42
N ASP A 206 -18.90 1.72 -5.43
CA ASP A 206 -20.18 1.07 -5.73
C ASP A 206 -20.20 -0.41 -5.30
N ALA A 207 -19.23 -0.82 -4.47
CA ALA A 207 -19.07 -2.21 -4.07
C ALA A 207 -20.17 -2.65 -3.08
N VAL A 208 -20.75 -3.82 -3.32
CA VAL A 208 -21.83 -4.39 -2.50
C VAL A 208 -21.33 -5.65 -1.82
N ILE A 209 -21.63 -5.80 -0.53
CA ILE A 209 -21.35 -7.04 0.21
C ILE A 209 -22.50 -8.02 -0.03
N THR A 210 -22.18 -9.18 -0.56
CA THR A 210 -23.13 -10.28 -0.80
C THR A 210 -22.76 -11.50 0.04
N GLU A 211 -23.76 -12.29 0.40
CA GLU A 211 -23.58 -13.55 1.11
C GLU A 211 -23.80 -14.70 0.14
N LYS A 212 -22.79 -15.55 -0.02
CA LYS A 212 -22.84 -16.74 -0.86
C LYS A 212 -23.61 -17.85 -0.16
N VAL A 213 -23.97 -18.88 -0.94
CA VAL A 213 -24.71 -20.07 -0.47
C VAL A 213 -23.98 -20.78 0.68
N ASP A 214 -22.65 -20.71 0.73
CA ASP A 214 -21.82 -21.29 1.79
C ASP A 214 -21.69 -20.40 3.05
N GLY A 215 -22.45 -19.30 3.12
CA GLY A 215 -22.39 -18.30 4.19
C GLY A 215 -21.15 -17.40 4.14
N SER A 216 -20.28 -17.56 3.14
CA SER A 216 -19.12 -16.68 2.96
C SER A 216 -19.55 -15.34 2.39
N LEU A 217 -18.92 -14.26 2.87
CA LEU A 217 -19.14 -12.93 2.32
C LEU A 217 -18.19 -12.65 1.17
N SER A 218 -18.74 -12.10 0.10
CA SER A 218 -17.98 -11.56 -1.04
C SER A 218 -18.32 -10.11 -1.31
N LEU A 219 -17.43 -9.46 -2.04
CA LEU A 219 -17.62 -8.13 -2.56
C LEU A 219 -17.95 -8.24 -4.06
N ASP A 220 -19.11 -7.74 -4.46
CA ASP A 220 -19.59 -7.71 -5.84
C ASP A 220 -19.64 -6.26 -6.37
N GLY A 221 -19.71 -6.10 -7.69
CA GLY A 221 -19.78 -4.78 -8.34
C GLY A 221 -18.43 -4.06 -8.49
N CYS A 222 -17.32 -4.70 -8.10
CA CYS A 222 -15.98 -4.14 -8.23
C CYS A 222 -15.00 -5.16 -8.82
N SER A 223 -13.97 -4.68 -9.51
CA SER A 223 -12.88 -5.51 -10.03
C SER A 223 -11.58 -4.71 -10.04
N TRP A 224 -10.45 -5.42 -9.97
CA TRP A 224 -9.16 -4.81 -10.24
C TRP A 224 -9.06 -4.42 -11.72
N LYS A 225 -8.43 -3.28 -11.99
CA LYS A 225 -8.19 -2.75 -13.33
C LYS A 225 -6.72 -2.36 -13.48
N ARG A 226 -6.14 -2.68 -14.63
CA ARG A 226 -4.80 -2.23 -15.02
C ARG A 226 -4.77 -0.70 -15.09
N LEU A 227 -3.71 -0.10 -14.54
CA LEU A 227 -3.33 1.28 -14.73
C LEU A 227 -2.06 1.39 -15.59
N PRO A 228 -1.71 2.59 -16.07
CA PRO A 228 -0.44 2.82 -16.77
C PRO A 228 0.75 2.40 -15.89
N SER A 229 1.72 1.72 -16.52
CA SER A 229 2.95 1.33 -15.85
C SER A 229 3.70 2.57 -15.38
N PRO A 230 4.35 2.53 -14.20
CA PRO A 230 5.21 3.62 -13.75
C PRO A 230 6.28 3.94 -14.79
N LEU A 231 6.58 5.22 -15.00
CA LEU A 231 7.66 5.65 -15.91
C LEU A 231 9.03 5.07 -15.54
N CYS A 232 9.19 4.69 -14.28
CA CYS A 232 10.41 4.09 -13.75
C CYS A 232 10.50 2.58 -13.99
N PHE A 233 9.45 1.94 -14.53
CA PHE A 233 9.42 0.52 -14.88
C PHE A 233 9.51 0.39 -16.41
N PRO A 234 10.60 -0.18 -16.97
CA PRO A 234 10.75 -0.30 -18.41
C PRO A 234 9.67 -1.21 -19.00
N GLY A 235 8.79 -0.63 -19.84
CA GLY A 235 7.65 -1.37 -20.40
C GLY A 235 8.04 -2.49 -21.37
N LYS A 236 9.12 -2.32 -22.15
CA LYS A 236 9.60 -3.32 -23.12
C LYS A 236 11.12 -3.45 -23.03
N LEU A 237 11.59 -4.65 -22.74
CA LEU A 237 13.02 -4.97 -22.70
C LEU A 237 13.53 -5.39 -24.08
N THR A 238 14.83 -5.17 -24.33
CA THR A 238 15.53 -5.79 -25.46
C THR A 238 15.72 -7.29 -25.19
N PRO A 239 16.03 -8.13 -26.21
CA PRO A 239 16.33 -9.55 -25.97
C PRO A 239 17.40 -9.77 -24.88
N MET A 240 18.46 -8.95 -24.88
CA MET A 240 19.48 -8.97 -23.81
C MET A 240 18.92 -8.52 -22.45
N GLY A 241 17.99 -7.58 -22.43
CA GLY A 241 17.28 -7.18 -21.21
C GLY A 241 16.41 -8.30 -20.64
N TYR A 242 15.86 -9.20 -21.46
CA TYR A 242 15.16 -10.39 -20.92
C TYR A 242 16.10 -11.43 -20.35
N ILE A 243 17.33 -11.55 -20.89
CA ILE A 243 18.37 -12.42 -20.34
C ILE A 243 18.86 -11.88 -18.99
N ASN A 244 18.96 -10.55 -18.86
CA ASN A 244 19.39 -9.87 -17.63
C ASN A 244 18.45 -8.71 -17.29
N PRO A 245 17.26 -9.00 -16.71
CA PRO A 245 16.26 -7.98 -16.42
C PRO A 245 16.75 -6.99 -15.36
N PRO A 246 16.27 -5.74 -15.43
CA PRO A 246 16.67 -4.72 -14.47
C PRO A 246 16.17 -5.08 -13.08
N LEU A 247 17.08 -5.03 -12.09
CA LEU A 247 16.73 -5.20 -10.68
C LEU A 247 16.13 -3.91 -10.14
N ILE A 248 14.81 -3.80 -10.22
CA ILE A 248 14.04 -2.66 -9.74
C ILE A 248 13.34 -3.06 -8.45
N SER A 249 13.40 -2.18 -7.44
CA SER A 249 12.57 -2.32 -6.26
C SER A 249 12.11 -0.95 -5.74
N VAL A 250 10.86 -0.89 -5.28
CA VAL A 250 10.30 0.27 -4.60
C VAL A 250 10.99 0.44 -3.26
N ARG A 251 11.59 1.62 -3.06
CA ARG A 251 12.27 2.01 -1.81
C ARG A 251 11.30 2.67 -0.84
N SER A 252 10.49 3.58 -1.35
CA SER A 252 9.55 4.35 -0.55
C SER A 252 8.35 4.82 -1.35
N TYR A 253 7.24 5.01 -0.66
CA TYR A 253 6.01 5.53 -1.25
C TYR A 253 5.16 6.27 -0.22
N VAL A 254 4.33 7.20 -0.68
CA VAL A 254 3.41 7.98 0.17
C VAL A 254 2.28 8.56 -0.67
N VAL A 255 1.12 8.79 -0.06
CA VAL A 255 0.00 9.51 -0.68
C VAL A 255 0.01 10.96 -0.20
N VAL A 256 0.04 11.92 -1.12
CA VAL A 256 -0.02 13.37 -0.82
C VAL A 256 -1.13 13.99 -1.66
N GLY A 257 -2.23 14.36 -1.02
CA GLY A 257 -3.45 14.76 -1.74
C GLY A 257 -3.93 13.65 -2.66
N HIS A 258 -4.12 13.95 -3.94
CA HIS A 258 -4.48 12.98 -4.99
C HIS A 258 -3.26 12.38 -5.72
N TYR A 259 -2.04 12.57 -5.22
CA TYR A 259 -0.83 12.00 -5.80
C TYR A 259 -0.30 10.81 -5.00
N ILE A 260 0.09 9.75 -5.70
CA ILE A 260 0.87 8.65 -5.13
C ILE A 260 2.33 8.84 -5.52
N LEU A 261 3.18 9.19 -4.55
CA LEU A 261 4.61 9.37 -4.75
C LEU A 261 5.36 8.05 -4.55
N VAL A 262 6.33 7.76 -5.40
CA VAL A 262 7.16 6.56 -5.35
C VAL A 262 8.61 6.90 -5.67
N SER A 263 9.53 6.32 -4.89
CA SER A 263 10.96 6.27 -5.18
C SER A 263 11.47 4.83 -5.23
N LEU A 264 12.46 4.58 -6.08
CA LEU A 264 13.09 3.27 -6.22
C LEU A 264 14.40 3.19 -5.43
N ASN A 265 14.90 1.97 -5.24
CA ASN A 265 16.23 1.73 -4.71
C ASN A 265 17.31 2.15 -5.75
N PRO A 266 18.51 2.56 -5.29
CA PRO A 266 19.65 2.78 -6.18
C PRO A 266 19.91 1.57 -7.09
N PRO A 267 20.36 1.78 -8.34
CA PRO A 267 20.91 3.03 -8.89
C PRO A 267 19.87 3.98 -9.50
N THR A 268 18.59 3.63 -9.53
CA THR A 268 17.57 4.43 -10.22
C THR A 268 17.22 5.68 -9.43
N SER A 269 17.60 6.87 -9.92
CA SER A 269 17.34 8.14 -9.22
C SER A 269 15.98 8.76 -9.53
N GLY A 270 15.37 9.33 -8.50
CA GLY A 270 14.22 10.24 -8.60
C GLY A 270 12.97 9.79 -7.88
N THR A 271 12.03 10.73 -7.83
CA THR A 271 10.69 10.55 -7.30
C THR A 271 9.68 10.73 -8.43
N TYR A 272 8.74 9.80 -8.49
CA TYR A 272 7.68 9.77 -9.48
C TYR A 272 6.34 9.96 -8.76
N ALA A 273 5.43 10.71 -9.36
CA ALA A 273 4.08 10.93 -8.85
C ALA A 273 3.09 10.32 -9.85
N PHE A 274 2.16 9.51 -9.37
CA PHE A 274 0.97 9.15 -10.11
C PHE A 274 -0.15 10.10 -9.72
N ASP A 275 -0.69 10.83 -10.69
CA ASP A 275 -1.90 11.63 -10.54
C ASP A 275 -3.12 10.72 -10.58
N THR A 276 -3.86 10.64 -9.48
CA THR A 276 -5.03 9.75 -9.38
C THR A 276 -6.30 10.31 -10.04
N GLU A 277 -6.29 11.56 -10.47
CA GLU A 277 -7.39 12.20 -11.20
C GLU A 277 -7.19 12.03 -12.71
N GLU A 278 -5.98 12.34 -13.20
CA GLU A 278 -5.64 12.25 -14.62
C GLU A 278 -5.16 10.85 -15.04
N HIS A 279 -4.85 9.98 -14.06
CA HIS A 279 -4.27 8.65 -14.26
C HIS A 279 -2.95 8.65 -15.02
N GLU A 280 -2.11 9.67 -14.81
CA GLU A 280 -0.81 9.83 -15.44
C GLU A 280 0.34 9.77 -14.44
N TRP A 281 1.52 9.35 -14.93
CA TRP A 281 2.75 9.36 -14.16
C TRP A 281 3.62 10.56 -14.57
N HIS A 282 4.22 11.21 -13.57
CA HIS A 282 5.15 12.31 -13.76
C HIS A 282 6.43 12.07 -12.96
N LYS A 283 7.60 12.45 -13.49
CA LYS A 283 8.83 12.54 -12.69
C LYS A 283 8.88 13.92 -12.04
N VAL A 284 8.81 13.97 -10.71
CA VAL A 284 8.63 15.22 -9.95
C VAL A 284 9.89 15.67 -9.20
N ASN A 285 10.84 14.77 -8.99
CA ASN A 285 12.14 15.11 -8.41
C ASN A 285 13.25 14.19 -8.94
N LYS A 286 14.48 14.71 -8.99
CA LYS A 286 15.71 13.95 -9.30
C LYS A 286 16.19 13.15 -8.09
N GLU A 287 15.86 13.61 -6.89
CA GLU A 287 16.18 12.94 -5.64
C GLU A 287 15.09 11.97 -5.22
N HIS A 288 15.46 11.02 -4.35
CA HIS A 288 14.53 10.10 -3.73
C HIS A 288 13.78 10.78 -2.59
N LEU A 289 12.62 10.22 -2.23
CA LEU A 289 11.98 10.54 -0.97
C LEU A 289 12.96 10.29 0.20
N PRO A 290 12.97 11.15 1.23
CA PRO A 290 13.94 11.14 2.33
C PRO A 290 13.63 10.08 3.42
N PHE A 291 12.88 9.04 3.07
CA PHE A 291 12.49 7.95 3.95
C PHE A 291 12.45 6.61 3.20
N VAL A 292 12.34 5.52 3.94
CA VAL A 292 12.22 4.14 3.44
C VAL A 292 10.88 3.53 3.85
N GLY A 293 10.27 2.76 2.95
CA GLY A 293 8.95 2.16 3.15
C GLY A 293 7.79 3.16 2.94
N SER A 294 6.68 2.93 3.63
CA SER A 294 5.54 3.85 3.63
C SER A 294 5.74 4.93 4.69
N ALA A 295 5.41 6.17 4.37
CA ALA A 295 5.20 7.20 5.39
C ALA A 295 3.71 7.28 5.73
N THR A 296 3.38 7.46 7.01
CA THR A 296 2.00 7.55 7.49
C THR A 296 1.60 9.00 7.66
N PRO A 297 0.45 9.46 7.11
CA PRO A 297 -0.04 10.82 7.33
C PRO A 297 -0.27 11.09 8.82
N HIS A 298 0.03 12.31 9.25
CA HIS A 298 -0.11 12.76 10.63
C HIS A 298 -0.47 14.25 10.69
N GLY A 299 -1.13 14.69 11.76
CA GLY A 299 -1.56 16.08 11.95
C GLY A 299 -2.68 16.55 11.01
N HIS A 300 -3.07 17.83 11.14
CA HIS A 300 -4.24 18.41 10.45
C HIS A 300 -3.95 18.87 9.02
N SER A 301 -2.70 19.21 8.71
CA SER A 301 -2.35 19.92 7.47
C SER A 301 -2.42 19.05 6.21
N GLY A 302 -2.57 17.73 6.36
CA GLY A 302 -2.50 16.76 5.26
C GLY A 302 -1.13 16.69 4.57
N CYS A 303 -0.13 17.42 5.10
CA CYS A 303 1.21 17.53 4.51
C CYS A 303 2.29 16.92 5.41
N ILE A 304 1.98 16.55 6.65
CA ILE A 304 2.94 15.96 7.57
C ILE A 304 2.81 14.44 7.54
N PHE A 305 3.96 13.77 7.48
CA PHE A 305 4.05 12.33 7.45
C PHE A 305 5.13 11.84 8.41
N LEU A 306 4.86 10.76 9.13
CA LEU A 306 5.87 10.09 9.94
C LEU A 306 6.43 8.90 9.15
N GLY A 307 7.74 8.74 9.13
CA GLY A 307 8.42 7.67 8.39
C GLY A 307 9.80 7.35 8.95
N LEU A 308 10.43 6.30 8.42
CA LEU A 308 11.79 5.91 8.81
C LEU A 308 12.81 6.58 7.89
N SER A 309 13.78 7.27 8.47
CA SER A 309 14.85 7.98 7.73
C SER A 309 15.73 7.06 6.87
N ARG A 310 15.93 5.83 7.34
CA ARG A 310 16.60 4.75 6.62
C ARG A 310 16.01 3.42 7.08
N GLU A 311 16.39 2.34 6.41
CA GLU A 311 16.02 1.00 6.86
C GLU A 311 16.52 0.77 8.30
N ASN A 312 15.60 0.44 9.21
CA ASN A 312 15.87 0.33 10.66
C ASN A 312 16.57 1.60 11.21
N GLY A 313 16.19 2.79 10.71
CA GLY A 313 16.66 4.08 11.20
C GLY A 313 15.58 4.84 11.95
N PRO A 314 15.94 5.94 12.63
CA PRO A 314 15.03 6.64 13.51
C PRO A 314 13.77 7.13 12.78
N VAL A 315 12.67 7.22 13.54
CA VAL A 315 11.45 7.87 13.10
C VAL A 315 11.72 9.36 12.92
N SER A 316 11.27 9.93 11.81
CA SER A 316 11.31 11.37 11.55
C SER A 316 9.95 11.84 11.01
N ALA A 317 9.69 13.14 11.15
CA ALA A 317 8.53 13.78 10.56
C ALA A 317 8.95 14.48 9.27
N TYR A 318 8.08 14.42 8.26
CA TYR A 318 8.32 14.92 6.92
C TYR A 318 7.17 15.80 6.49
N CYS A 319 7.44 17.08 6.22
CA CYS A 319 6.49 17.95 5.57
C CYS A 319 6.64 17.79 4.06
N ILE A 320 5.69 17.14 3.38
CA ILE A 320 5.74 16.83 1.95
C ILE A 320 4.61 17.57 1.24
N ARG A 321 4.95 18.35 0.21
CA ARG A 321 3.98 19.11 -0.59
C ARG A 321 4.22 18.91 -2.08
N VAL A 322 3.14 18.75 -2.82
CA VAL A 322 3.11 18.70 -4.29
C VAL A 322 2.32 19.90 -4.79
N SER A 323 2.87 20.67 -5.71
CA SER A 323 2.21 21.85 -6.30
C SER A 323 2.37 21.87 -7.81
N ALA A 324 1.34 22.31 -8.54
CA ALA A 324 1.46 22.56 -9.96
C ALA A 324 2.21 23.87 -10.21
N SER A 325 3.22 23.86 -11.08
CA SER A 325 3.85 25.10 -11.53
C SER A 325 2.87 25.89 -12.38
N SER A 326 2.38 27.02 -11.87
CA SER A 326 1.71 28.03 -12.68
C SER A 326 2.76 28.76 -13.52
N SER A 327 3.12 28.22 -14.68
CA SER A 327 3.84 29.02 -15.68
C SER A 327 2.80 29.85 -16.45
N PRO A 328 2.81 31.20 -16.37
CA PRO A 328 1.99 32.01 -17.25
C PRO A 328 2.46 31.78 -18.69
N SER A 329 1.53 31.39 -19.55
CA SER A 329 1.75 31.25 -20.98
C SER A 329 1.99 32.62 -21.62
N SER A 330 3.24 33.09 -21.62
CA SER A 330 3.63 34.23 -22.45
C SER A 330 5.14 34.21 -22.75
N SER A 331 5.52 33.42 -23.74
CA SER A 331 6.40 33.90 -24.82
C SER A 331 6.57 32.80 -25.86
N VAL A 332 6.26 33.18 -27.09
CA VAL A 332 6.37 32.40 -28.31
C VAL A 332 7.81 31.91 -28.52
N SER A 333 7.98 30.60 -28.72
CA SER A 333 9.01 30.06 -29.60
C SER A 333 8.50 28.79 -30.27
N THR A 334 8.50 28.85 -31.59
CA THR A 334 8.16 27.81 -32.55
C THR A 334 9.20 26.70 -32.51
N GLU A 335 8.79 25.44 -32.28
CA GLU A 335 9.02 24.28 -33.16
C GLU A 335 8.52 22.96 -32.53
N ALA A 336 7.73 22.22 -33.33
CA ALA A 336 7.43 20.78 -33.33
C ALA A 336 7.06 20.04 -32.00
N GLU A 337 5.77 20.08 -31.70
CA GLU A 337 4.87 18.99 -31.25
C GLU A 337 5.47 17.71 -30.59
N LEU A 338 5.47 17.69 -29.26
CA LEU A 338 4.84 16.63 -28.46
C LEU A 338 4.11 17.32 -27.30
N SER A 339 2.78 17.26 -27.33
CA SER A 339 1.87 17.96 -26.42
C SER A 339 2.02 17.47 -24.97
N HIS A 340 2.86 18.13 -24.16
CA HIS A 340 2.76 18.11 -22.70
C HIS A 340 1.94 19.32 -22.24
N LYS A 341 0.60 19.18 -22.27
CA LYS A 341 -0.29 20.07 -21.52
C LYS A 341 -0.33 19.60 -20.07
N GLY A 342 0.68 19.98 -19.30
CA GLY A 342 0.70 19.77 -17.86
C GLY A 342 1.76 20.69 -17.26
N GLY A 343 1.36 21.63 -16.40
CA GLY A 343 2.32 22.44 -15.65
C GLY A 343 3.28 21.51 -14.89
N ALA A 344 4.58 21.84 -14.87
CA ALA A 344 5.56 21.00 -14.20
C ALA A 344 5.20 20.86 -12.70
N LEU A 345 4.98 19.64 -12.21
CA LEU A 345 4.75 19.40 -10.79
C LEU A 345 6.04 19.67 -10.01
N LYS A 346 5.93 20.43 -8.92
CA LYS A 346 7.02 20.73 -7.99
C LYS A 346 6.79 19.94 -6.70
N LEU A 347 7.77 19.14 -6.32
CA LEU A 347 7.84 18.46 -5.03
C LEU A 347 8.76 19.24 -4.09
N SER A 348 8.29 19.54 -2.88
CA SER A 348 9.12 20.04 -1.79
C SER A 348 8.93 19.17 -0.56
N PHE A 349 10.02 18.91 0.15
CA PHE A 349 9.96 18.27 1.45
C PHE A 349 10.93 18.89 2.44
N ASN A 350 10.51 18.98 3.70
CA ASN A 350 11.34 19.34 4.84
C ASN A 350 11.34 18.18 5.83
N VAL A 351 12.50 17.91 6.43
CA VAL A 351 12.65 16.87 7.46
C VAL A 351 12.65 17.53 8.82
N LEU A 352 11.93 16.96 9.77
CA LEU A 352 11.84 17.38 11.15
C LEU A 352 12.34 16.24 12.03
N SER A 353 13.30 16.52 12.90
CA SER A 353 13.79 15.51 13.84
C SER A 353 12.74 15.24 14.92
N VAL A 354 12.50 13.96 15.22
CA VAL A 354 11.57 13.54 16.28
C VAL A 354 12.40 12.97 17.42
N LYS A 355 12.32 13.59 18.61
CA LYS A 355 13.14 13.18 19.76
C LYS A 355 12.34 13.12 21.05
N SER A 356 12.72 12.20 21.91
CA SER A 356 12.19 12.12 23.26
C SER A 356 12.74 13.23 24.16
N LYS A 357 12.13 13.43 25.35
CA LYS A 357 12.62 14.38 26.38
C LYS A 357 14.10 14.21 26.77
N GLY A 358 14.72 13.05 26.52
CA GLY A 358 16.16 12.83 26.71
C GLY A 358 17.02 13.21 25.49
N HIS A 359 16.43 13.82 24.46
CA HIS A 359 16.99 13.98 23.11
C HIS A 359 17.42 12.67 22.43
N GLU A 360 16.93 11.52 22.93
CA GLU A 360 17.14 10.24 22.27
C GLU A 360 16.17 10.12 21.08
N GLU A 361 16.71 9.74 19.92
CA GLU A 361 15.92 9.40 18.75
C GLU A 361 15.06 8.18 19.04
N VAL A 362 13.88 8.11 18.41
CA VAL A 362 13.07 6.88 18.43
C VAL A 362 13.75 5.85 17.56
N ASP A 363 14.65 5.07 18.16
CA ASP A 363 15.41 4.09 17.40
C ASP A 363 14.48 3.02 16.83
N ALA A 364 14.62 2.83 15.52
CA ALA A 364 13.94 1.77 14.83
C ALA A 364 14.84 0.55 14.78
N MET A 365 14.74 -0.35 15.76
CA MET A 365 15.32 -1.69 15.67
C MET A 365 14.85 -2.45 14.39
N SER A 366 15.20 -3.72 14.25
CA SER A 366 14.70 -4.52 13.12
C SER A 366 13.17 -4.69 13.18
N GLY A 367 12.48 -4.51 12.05
CA GLY A 367 11.06 -4.85 11.93
C GLY A 367 10.10 -3.76 12.41
N HIS A 368 10.40 -2.51 12.07
CA HIS A 368 9.61 -1.37 12.51
C HIS A 368 8.44 -1.06 11.59
N TYR A 369 7.28 -0.95 12.20
CA TYR A 369 6.10 -0.39 11.58
C TYR A 369 5.60 0.81 12.38
N LEU A 370 4.97 1.74 11.68
CA LEU A 370 4.57 3.03 12.21
C LEU A 370 3.14 3.34 11.79
N THR A 371 2.37 3.93 12.69
CA THR A 371 1.04 4.44 12.39
C THR A 371 0.71 5.64 13.26
N SER A 372 0.10 6.68 12.68
CA SER A 372 -0.53 7.77 13.44
C SER A 372 -1.80 7.23 14.07
N LEU A 373 -2.02 7.38 15.38
CA LEU A 373 -3.25 7.00 16.06
C LEU A 373 -4.33 8.08 15.97
N ASP A 374 -3.88 9.32 16.09
CA ASP A 374 -4.66 10.55 15.96
C ASP A 374 -3.69 11.69 15.63
N LEU A 375 -4.15 12.93 15.82
CA LEU A 375 -3.43 14.16 15.50
C LEU A 375 -2.22 14.41 16.39
N GLU A 376 -2.18 13.83 17.59
CA GLU A 376 -1.14 14.04 18.60
C GLU A 376 -0.41 12.75 18.96
N HIS A 377 -0.95 11.58 18.61
CA HIS A 377 -0.40 10.30 19.01
C HIS A 377 -0.04 9.44 17.81
N PHE A 378 1.03 8.67 17.96
CA PHE A 378 1.41 7.64 17.01
C PHE A 378 1.94 6.41 17.76
N SER A 379 1.94 5.26 17.08
CA SER A 379 2.51 4.03 17.62
C SER A 379 3.60 3.49 16.71
N THR A 380 4.63 2.95 17.35
CA THR A 380 5.61 2.08 16.68
C THR A 380 5.37 0.65 17.12
N LEU A 381 5.48 -0.27 16.16
CA LEU A 381 5.55 -1.70 16.43
C LEU A 381 6.93 -2.19 16.05
N THR A 382 7.57 -2.87 16.99
CA THR A 382 8.83 -3.58 16.78
C THR A 382 8.58 -5.06 17.02
N PHE A 383 9.36 -5.93 16.39
CA PHE A 383 9.26 -7.36 16.64
C PHE A 383 10.59 -8.07 16.51
N GLU A 384 10.72 -9.17 17.25
CA GLU A 384 11.86 -10.06 17.21
C GLU A 384 11.38 -11.51 17.12
N LEU A 385 12.02 -12.27 16.23
CA LEU A 385 11.79 -13.71 16.12
C LEU A 385 12.65 -14.45 17.15
N ASP A 386 12.03 -15.36 17.90
CA ASP A 386 12.72 -16.18 18.89
C ASP A 386 13.61 -17.23 18.22
N ASN A 387 14.89 -16.90 18.09
CA ASN A 387 15.88 -17.76 17.45
C ASN A 387 16.48 -18.84 18.37
N ARG A 388 15.97 -19.01 19.59
CA ARG A 388 16.46 -20.07 20.51
C ARG A 388 16.14 -21.45 19.94
N LYS A 389 17.12 -22.38 19.96
CA LYS A 389 17.00 -23.71 19.35
C LYS A 389 15.71 -24.46 19.71
N HIS A 390 15.29 -24.42 20.99
CA HIS A 390 14.09 -25.11 21.49
C HIS A 390 12.76 -24.45 21.06
N ASN A 391 12.82 -23.26 20.46
CA ASN A 391 11.65 -22.52 19.95
C ASN A 391 11.58 -22.49 18.43
N LYS A 392 12.48 -23.22 17.76
CA LYS A 392 12.44 -23.40 16.32
C LYS A 392 11.61 -24.62 15.95
N ILE A 393 10.96 -24.51 14.80
CA ILE A 393 10.10 -25.53 14.21
C ILE A 393 10.77 -25.94 12.90
N TYR A 394 10.79 -27.24 12.61
CA TYR A 394 11.31 -27.71 11.34
C TYR A 394 10.29 -27.45 10.24
N ASP A 395 10.71 -26.73 9.21
CA ASP A 395 9.91 -26.47 8.03
C ASP A 395 10.39 -27.39 6.91
N ASP A 396 9.60 -28.43 6.60
CA ASP A 396 9.92 -29.46 5.61
C ASP A 396 10.13 -28.89 4.20
N THR A 397 9.49 -27.77 3.93
CA THR A 397 9.39 -27.17 2.61
C THR A 397 10.65 -26.40 2.22
N VAL A 398 11.25 -25.65 3.14
CA VAL A 398 12.56 -24.99 2.99
C VAL A 398 13.69 -25.81 3.62
N ARG A 399 13.36 -26.97 4.19
CA ARG A 399 14.25 -27.90 4.90
C ARG A 399 15.11 -27.21 5.96
N LYS A 400 14.54 -26.27 6.72
CA LYS A 400 15.25 -25.45 7.71
C LYS A 400 14.43 -25.22 8.97
N LEU A 401 15.14 -25.01 10.08
CA LEU A 401 14.54 -24.60 11.35
C LEU A 401 14.14 -23.12 11.31
N VAL A 402 12.85 -22.86 11.47
CA VAL A 402 12.25 -21.51 11.48
C VAL A 402 11.77 -21.12 12.88
N PRO A 403 11.80 -19.85 13.27
CA PRO A 403 11.30 -19.42 14.58
C PRO A 403 9.79 -19.67 14.73
N GLY A 404 9.40 -20.31 15.84
CA GLY A 404 7.99 -20.58 16.19
C GLY A 404 7.36 -19.56 17.12
N LYS A 405 8.17 -18.64 17.67
CA LYS A 405 7.71 -17.55 18.55
C LYS A 405 8.18 -16.20 18.01
N LEU A 406 7.31 -15.21 18.16
CA LEU A 406 7.50 -13.83 17.77
C LEU A 406 7.16 -12.97 18.98
N PHE A 407 8.12 -12.16 19.41
CA PHE A 407 7.91 -11.14 20.43
C PHE A 407 7.68 -9.82 19.73
N ALA A 408 6.66 -9.09 20.17
CA ALA A 408 6.32 -7.82 19.57
C ALA A 408 6.08 -6.80 20.69
N LYS A 409 6.57 -5.59 20.42
CA LYS A 409 6.53 -4.44 21.32
C LYS A 409 5.81 -3.31 20.60
N LEU A 410 4.68 -2.88 21.14
CA LEU A 410 3.94 -1.72 20.67
C LEU A 410 4.17 -0.57 21.65
N ILE A 411 4.78 0.51 21.17
CA ILE A 411 4.99 1.72 21.96
C ILE A 411 4.11 2.81 21.39
N THR A 412 3.37 3.50 22.26
CA THR A 412 2.57 4.68 21.89
C THR A 412 3.26 5.93 22.39
N TYR A 413 3.42 6.90 21.50
CA TYR A 413 4.01 8.19 21.75
C TYR A 413 2.95 9.29 21.63
N GLN A 414 3.11 10.34 22.43
CA GLN A 414 2.40 11.60 22.30
C GLN A 414 3.39 12.67 21.85
N ILE A 415 2.98 13.49 20.89
CA ILE A 415 3.68 14.70 20.46
C ILE A 415 3.37 15.81 21.45
N GLU A 416 4.41 16.43 22.02
CA GLU A 416 4.28 17.44 23.07
C GLU A 416 4.07 18.85 22.51
N ASN A 417 4.52 19.07 21.27
CA ASN A 417 4.48 20.35 20.57
C ASN A 417 3.85 20.20 19.17
N PRO A 418 2.57 19.79 19.06
CA PRO A 418 1.94 19.51 17.78
C PRO A 418 1.87 20.73 16.85
N GLU A 419 1.87 21.95 17.40
CA GLU A 419 1.86 23.22 16.67
C GLU A 419 3.04 23.36 15.69
N ILE A 420 4.20 22.79 16.03
CA ILE A 420 5.39 22.78 15.16
C ILE A 420 5.12 22.06 13.83
N LEU A 421 4.23 21.07 13.83
CA LEU A 421 3.85 20.34 12.63
C LEU A 421 2.96 21.19 11.69
N GLU A 422 2.43 22.31 12.17
CA GLU A 422 1.52 23.18 11.42
C GLU A 422 2.20 24.45 10.91
N GLU A 423 3.19 24.98 11.65
CA GLU A 423 3.83 26.27 11.38
C GLU A 423 5.12 26.22 10.53
N VAL A 424 5.47 25.09 9.90
CA VAL A 424 6.73 24.95 9.13
C VAL A 424 6.74 25.85 7.89
N LEU A 425 7.10 27.12 8.08
CA LEU A 425 7.35 28.13 7.07
C LEU A 425 8.67 28.91 7.27
N ASN A 426 9.42 28.71 8.35
CA ASN A 426 10.65 29.49 8.60
C ASN A 426 11.89 28.65 9.01
N GLU A 427 13.05 29.24 8.76
CA GLU A 427 14.36 28.63 8.42
C GLU A 427 15.13 27.86 9.51
N GLU A 428 14.59 27.67 10.72
CA GLU A 428 15.21 26.79 11.73
C GLU A 428 14.54 25.41 11.70
N MET A 429 15.31 24.32 11.51
CA MET A 429 14.76 22.95 11.55
C MET A 429 14.17 22.67 12.94
N PRO A 430 12.83 22.67 13.11
CA PRO A 430 12.26 22.54 14.43
C PRO A 430 12.28 21.07 14.90
N GLU A 431 12.45 20.88 16.20
CA GLU A 431 12.49 19.57 16.85
C GLU A 431 11.09 19.20 17.37
N VAL A 432 10.58 18.05 16.93
CA VAL A 432 9.31 17.49 17.41
C VAL A 432 9.59 16.70 18.67
N ALA A 433 9.13 17.22 19.80
CA ALA A 433 9.30 16.61 21.11
C ALA A 433 8.20 15.57 21.34
N ILE A 434 8.58 14.40 21.84
CA ILE A 434 7.65 13.31 22.13
C ILE A 434 7.84 12.74 23.54
N SER A 435 6.77 12.14 24.08
CA SER A 435 6.81 11.31 25.28
C SER A 435 6.20 9.93 25.02
N SER A 436 6.83 8.90 25.58
CA SER A 436 6.26 7.55 25.59
C SER A 436 5.13 7.47 26.62
N GLN A 437 3.94 7.08 26.17
CA GLN A 437 2.73 7.01 26.99
C GLN A 437 2.41 5.59 27.43
N LEU A 438 2.61 4.62 26.53
CA LEU A 438 2.21 3.23 26.77
C LEU A 438 3.19 2.28 26.08
N ASP A 439 3.64 1.26 26.83
CA ASP A 439 4.50 0.19 26.32
C ASP A 439 3.80 -1.17 26.53
N GLN A 440 3.44 -1.83 25.42
CA GLN A 440 2.76 -3.13 25.42
C GLN A 440 3.64 -4.20 24.79
N HIS A 441 3.89 -5.26 25.56
CA HIS A 441 4.66 -6.42 25.11
C HIS A 441 3.73 -7.61 24.94
N PHE A 442 3.82 -8.29 23.81
CA PHE A 442 3.05 -9.50 23.58
C PHE A 442 3.79 -10.52 22.74
N LYS A 443 3.42 -11.78 22.97
CA LYS A 443 4.01 -12.94 22.30
C LYS A 443 3.01 -13.61 21.38
N ILE A 444 3.42 -13.86 20.15
CA ILE A 444 2.67 -14.64 19.17
C ILE A 444 3.42 -15.96 18.97
N SER A 445 2.67 -17.06 18.89
CA SER A 445 3.22 -18.39 18.63
C SER A 445 2.56 -18.96 17.39
N SER A 446 3.35 -19.67 16.60
CA SER A 446 2.90 -20.32 15.37
C SER A 446 3.49 -21.72 15.33
N ASP A 447 2.64 -22.72 15.22
CA ASP A 447 3.06 -24.13 15.09
C ASP A 447 3.70 -24.46 13.73
N PHE A 448 3.66 -23.51 12.79
CA PHE A 448 4.27 -23.62 11.46
C PHE A 448 5.41 -22.61 11.26
N GLY A 449 5.74 -21.81 12.27
CA GLY A 449 6.65 -20.67 12.14
C GLY A 449 6.05 -19.47 11.38
N PHE A 450 6.91 -18.49 11.06
CA PHE A 450 6.52 -17.20 10.45
C PHE A 450 7.19 -16.97 9.09
N SER A 451 6.49 -16.28 8.18
CA SER A 451 7.05 -15.87 6.89
C SER A 451 8.01 -14.69 7.07
N ASN A 452 8.64 -14.25 5.97
CA ASN A 452 9.43 -13.01 5.96
C ASN A 452 8.78 -11.97 5.00
N PRO A 453 8.29 -10.81 5.49
CA PRO A 453 8.23 -10.42 6.90
C PRO A 453 7.19 -11.24 7.69
N PRO A 454 7.35 -11.38 9.02
CA PRO A 454 6.47 -12.19 9.88
C PRO A 454 5.18 -11.47 10.29
N ILE A 455 5.17 -10.15 10.21
CA ILE A 455 4.02 -9.29 10.42
C ILE A 455 3.90 -8.45 9.17
N THR A 456 2.69 -8.28 8.65
CA THR A 456 2.35 -7.12 7.83
C THR A 456 1.49 -6.22 8.72
N PHE A 457 1.97 -5.02 8.97
CA PHE A 457 1.31 -4.07 9.84
C PHE A 457 0.46 -3.12 9.03
N SER A 458 -0.71 -2.85 9.56
CA SER A 458 -1.55 -1.79 9.08
C SER A 458 -2.33 -1.34 10.29
N LEU A 459 -2.52 -0.03 10.44
CA LEU A 459 -3.70 0.63 11.01
C LEU A 459 -3.43 1.58 12.16
N SER A 460 -4.03 2.73 11.94
CA SER A 460 -4.92 3.36 12.89
C SER A 460 -6.27 3.55 12.23
N ILE A 461 -7.31 3.28 13.01
CA ILE A 461 -8.68 3.66 12.69
C ILE A 461 -8.95 4.94 13.49
N TYR A 462 -8.73 6.08 12.86
CA TYR A 462 -9.18 7.36 13.37
C TYR A 462 -10.52 7.69 12.72
N LYS A 463 -11.55 7.99 13.52
CA LYS A 463 -12.80 8.55 13.02
C LYS A 463 -12.64 10.05 12.84
#